data_AF-A0A2H5YXB0-F1
#
_entry.id   AF-A0A2H5YXB0-F1
#
_cell.length_a   1.000
_cell.length_b   1.000
_cell.length_c   1.000
_cell.angle_alpha   90.00
_cell.angle_beta   90.00
_cell.angle_gamma   90.00
#
_symmetry.space_group_name_H-M   'P 1'
#
loop_
_entity.id
_entity.type
_entity.pdbx_description
1 polymer ?
#
loop_
_entity_poly.entity_id
_entity_poly.type
_entity_poly.pdbx_seq_one_letter_code
_entity_poly.pdbx_strand_id
1 'polypeptide(L)'
;MVHWWLRRRGQGEPERPDVGSDQSSAGAPVIREAERRRLARLLRRREELRYDIALAEEAQQPENRWTERLHELDAAIAELERQLATLDVPSGRDPEPPLPPVPVEVTVDAASEPATVTLRIAGQVLCWVEEVDWAERGHQLAPARLRRTAGDPAEVLQAAGYRAPSSALLETLEASLDLIAADALAAARRERIWTPLALADLAHPCEQCGGWRDVRGRCPTCTARDWQRQQLLLERNRLRQERDEVFRDWQRARDRLPVIQRQLAEVEADIRQLEAKGVQPSDEN
;
A
#
# COMPACT_ATOMS: atom_id res chain seq x y z
N MET A 1 5.25 -27.03 -34.44
CA MET A 1 4.77 -28.40 -34.13
C MET A 1 3.39 -28.24 -33.52
N VAL A 2 2.31 -28.56 -34.26
CA VAL A 2 1.71 -29.92 -34.38
C VAL A 2 1.01 -30.24 -33.05
N HIS A 3 -0.27 -30.57 -32.92
CA HIS A 3 -1.43 -30.81 -33.79
C HIS A 3 -2.60 -31.11 -32.81
N TRP A 4 -3.86 -31.03 -33.26
CA TRP A 4 -4.94 -32.03 -33.04
C TRP A 4 -6.24 -31.51 -33.68
N TRP A 5 -6.68 -31.95 -34.88
CA TRP A 5 -7.41 -33.21 -35.27
C TRP A 5 -8.85 -33.26 -34.71
N LEU A 6 -9.97 -33.63 -35.39
CA LEU A 6 -10.39 -34.46 -36.54
C LEU A 6 -11.74 -33.92 -37.10
N ARG A 7 -12.17 -33.95 -38.38
CA ARG A 7 -12.30 -34.97 -39.46
C ARG A 7 -13.57 -35.86 -39.42
N ARG A 8 -14.48 -35.67 -40.41
CA ARG A 8 -15.17 -36.68 -41.28
C ARG A 8 -16.10 -35.91 -42.26
N ARG A 9 -15.98 -35.94 -43.60
CA ARG A 9 -16.02 -36.97 -44.69
C ARG A 9 -17.43 -37.19 -45.29
N GLY A 10 -17.52 -37.07 -46.62
CA GLY A 10 -18.56 -37.63 -47.51
C GLY A 10 -19.03 -36.63 -48.58
N GLN A 11 -18.39 -36.54 -49.75
CA GLN A 11 -18.69 -37.25 -51.01
C GLN A 11 -20.03 -36.85 -51.66
N GLY A 12 -19.94 -36.24 -52.86
CA GLY A 12 -21.07 -35.99 -53.75
C GLY A 12 -20.82 -34.84 -54.72
N GLU A 13 -19.98 -35.05 -55.75
CA GLU A 13 -20.10 -34.28 -56.99
C GLU A 13 -21.42 -34.67 -57.67
N PRO A 14 -22.13 -33.69 -58.25
CA PRO A 14 -22.60 -33.89 -59.61
C PRO A 14 -22.31 -32.69 -60.51
N GLU A 15 -21.77 -33.03 -61.67
CA GLU A 15 -22.07 -32.52 -63.01
C GLU A 15 -22.46 -31.04 -63.20
N ARG A 16 -21.62 -30.37 -64.00
CA ARG A 16 -21.96 -29.13 -64.72
C ARG A 16 -23.09 -29.39 -65.73
N PRO A 17 -24.00 -28.43 -65.92
CA PRO A 17 -24.48 -28.09 -67.24
C PRO A 17 -23.79 -26.82 -67.73
N ASP A 18 -23.17 -26.97 -68.90
CA ASP A 18 -22.71 -25.90 -69.76
C ASP A 18 -23.94 -25.35 -70.50
N VAL A 19 -24.30 -24.08 -70.27
CA VAL A 19 -25.25 -23.36 -71.12
C VAL A 19 -24.81 -21.91 -71.25
N GLY A 20 -24.36 -21.58 -72.46
CA GLY A 20 -24.84 -20.39 -73.17
C GLY A 20 -24.26 -19.06 -72.72
N SER A 21 -23.23 -18.66 -73.46
CA SER A 21 -22.92 -17.27 -73.83
C SER A 21 -24.07 -16.27 -73.66
N ASP A 22 -23.84 -15.27 -72.81
CA ASP A 22 -24.30 -13.91 -73.09
C ASP A 22 -23.18 -12.93 -72.76
N GLN A 23 -22.62 -12.33 -73.81
CA GLN A 23 -21.78 -11.17 -73.69
C GLN A 23 -22.68 -9.97 -73.39
N SER A 24 -22.22 -9.14 -72.44
CA SER A 24 -22.54 -7.70 -72.28
C SER A 24 -23.49 -7.32 -71.14
N SER A 25 -22.91 -6.96 -69.98
CA SER A 25 -23.14 -5.64 -69.36
C SER A 25 -22.18 -5.39 -68.18
N ALA A 26 -21.37 -4.33 -68.28
CA ALA A 26 -20.90 -3.41 -67.23
C ALA A 26 -20.48 -3.95 -65.82
N GLY A 27 -19.22 -3.68 -65.45
CA GLY A 27 -18.68 -3.95 -64.10
C GLY A 27 -19.15 -3.00 -62.99
N ALA A 28 -19.63 -3.57 -61.88
CA ALA A 28 -19.65 -3.09 -60.47
C ALA A 28 -20.56 -4.08 -59.66
N PRO A 29 -20.29 -4.51 -58.39
CA PRO A 29 -20.15 -3.61 -57.23
C PRO A 29 -19.26 -4.09 -56.04
N VAL A 30 -18.43 -5.13 -56.14
CA VAL A 30 -17.70 -5.68 -54.98
C VAL A 30 -16.59 -4.75 -54.46
N ILE A 31 -16.03 -3.90 -55.33
CA ILE A 31 -15.00 -2.90 -55.00
C ILE A 31 -15.56 -1.74 -54.14
N ARG A 32 -16.89 -1.52 -54.14
CA ARG A 32 -17.49 -0.37 -53.43
C ARG A 32 -17.66 -0.59 -51.93
N GLU A 33 -17.94 -1.80 -51.46
CA GLU A 33 -18.21 -2.01 -50.02
C GLU A 33 -16.93 -1.94 -49.17
N ALA A 34 -15.83 -2.52 -49.66
CA ALA A 34 -14.53 -2.43 -48.99
C ALA A 34 -14.00 -0.98 -48.92
N GLU A 35 -14.17 -0.21 -50.00
CA GLU A 35 -13.83 1.21 -50.05
C GLU A 35 -14.71 2.06 -49.14
N ARG A 36 -16.01 1.77 -49.04
CA ARG A 36 -16.95 2.40 -48.07
C ARG A 36 -16.53 2.15 -46.63
N ARG A 37 -16.21 0.89 -46.28
CA ARG A 37 -15.70 0.54 -44.94
C ARG A 37 -14.36 1.21 -44.65
N ARG A 38 -13.49 1.36 -45.66
CA ARG A 38 -12.22 2.11 -45.52
C ARG A 38 -12.50 3.59 -45.26
N LEU A 39 -13.40 4.22 -46.02
CA LEU A 39 -13.79 5.61 -45.82
C LEU A 39 -14.36 5.83 -44.41
N ALA A 40 -15.26 4.96 -43.94
CA ALA A 40 -15.82 5.05 -42.59
C ALA A 40 -14.75 4.92 -41.48
N ARG A 41 -13.73 4.08 -41.66
CA ARG A 41 -12.58 4.00 -40.73
C ARG A 41 -11.73 5.27 -40.76
N LEU A 42 -11.49 5.83 -41.95
CA LEU A 42 -10.71 7.07 -42.10
C LEU A 42 -11.44 8.28 -41.50
N LEU A 43 -12.76 8.38 -41.66
CA LEU A 43 -13.57 9.43 -41.05
C LEU A 43 -13.52 9.38 -39.51
N ARG A 44 -13.67 8.18 -38.91
CA ARG A 44 -13.46 7.99 -37.47
C ARG A 44 -12.05 8.36 -37.03
N ARG A 45 -11.04 7.90 -37.78
CA ARG A 45 -9.63 8.22 -37.48
C ARG A 45 -9.36 9.72 -37.56
N ARG A 46 -9.99 10.44 -38.49
CA ARG A 46 -9.91 11.90 -38.59
C ARG A 46 -10.47 12.58 -37.34
N GLU A 47 -11.58 12.10 -36.81
CA GLU A 47 -12.17 12.65 -35.57
C GLU A 47 -11.28 12.38 -34.35
N GLU A 48 -10.74 11.17 -34.21
CA GLU A 48 -9.74 10.83 -33.19
C GLU A 48 -8.52 11.77 -33.26
N LEU A 49 -7.95 11.94 -34.46
CA LEU A 49 -6.78 12.81 -34.65
C LEU A 49 -7.09 14.29 -34.35
N ARG A 50 -8.30 14.76 -34.64
CA ARG A 50 -8.73 16.13 -34.28
C ARG A 50 -8.86 16.30 -32.77
N TYR A 51 -9.39 15.29 -32.08
CA TYR A 51 -9.42 15.27 -30.62
C TYR A 51 -8.00 15.28 -30.03
N ASP A 52 -7.10 14.44 -30.56
CA ASP A 52 -5.71 14.37 -30.14
C ASP A 52 -4.94 15.69 -30.39
N ILE A 53 -5.24 16.40 -31.49
CA ILE A 53 -4.71 17.75 -31.74
C ILE A 53 -5.19 18.73 -30.69
N ALA A 54 -6.50 18.80 -30.42
CA ALA A 54 -7.04 19.69 -29.41
C ALA A 54 -6.40 19.45 -28.03
N LEU A 55 -6.18 18.18 -27.69
CA LEU A 55 -5.51 17.77 -26.46
C LEU A 55 -4.03 18.19 -26.42
N ALA A 56 -3.32 18.04 -27.54
CA ALA A 56 -1.92 18.43 -27.64
C ALA A 56 -1.75 19.97 -27.66
N GLU A 57 -2.70 20.70 -28.25
CA GLU A 57 -2.76 22.16 -28.21
C GLU A 57 -3.04 22.69 -26.80
N GLU A 58 -3.98 22.07 -26.06
CA GLU A 58 -4.21 22.34 -24.64
C GLU A 58 -2.91 22.16 -23.84
N ALA A 59 -2.17 21.08 -24.09
CA ALA A 59 -0.91 20.81 -23.43
C ALA A 59 0.18 21.86 -23.70
N GLN A 60 0.09 22.64 -24.80
CA GLN A 60 1.01 23.75 -25.07
C GLN A 60 0.69 25.02 -24.30
N GLN A 61 -0.53 25.14 -23.76
CA GLN A 61 -0.92 26.30 -22.96
C GLN A 61 -0.11 26.32 -21.65
N PRO A 62 0.26 27.51 -21.16
CA PRO A 62 1.03 27.63 -19.91
C PRO A 62 0.22 27.15 -18.69
N GLU A 63 -1.09 27.35 -18.71
CA GLU A 63 -2.04 26.85 -17.72
C GLU A 63 -2.96 25.85 -18.41
N ASN A 64 -2.92 24.60 -17.95
CA ASN A 64 -3.74 23.49 -18.44
C ASN A 64 -3.92 22.46 -17.31
N ARG A 65 -4.73 21.43 -17.57
CA ARG A 65 -5.02 20.36 -16.59
C ARG A 65 -3.77 19.67 -16.01
N TRP A 66 -2.69 19.53 -16.79
CA TRP A 66 -1.47 18.88 -16.30
C TRP A 66 -0.68 19.83 -15.41
N THR A 67 -0.54 21.10 -15.79
CA THR A 67 0.20 22.07 -14.98
C THR A 67 -0.52 22.33 -13.65
N GLU A 68 -1.86 22.42 -13.67
CA GLU A 68 -2.67 22.49 -12.45
C GLU A 68 -2.42 21.28 -11.55
N ARG A 69 -2.51 20.06 -12.11
CA ARG A 69 -2.24 18.84 -11.34
C ARG A 69 -0.82 18.76 -10.80
N LEU A 70 0.17 19.21 -11.58
CA LEU A 70 1.57 19.27 -11.12
C LEU A 70 1.72 20.26 -9.96
N HIS A 71 1.06 21.41 -10.00
CA HIS A 71 1.07 22.37 -8.89
C HIS A 71 0.42 21.80 -7.62
N GLU A 72 -0.70 21.09 -7.74
CA GLU A 72 -1.33 20.39 -6.61
C GLU A 72 -0.38 19.36 -5.98
N LEU A 73 0.27 18.54 -6.81
CA LEU A 73 1.21 17.51 -6.36
C LEU A 73 2.45 18.13 -5.71
N ASP A 74 3.00 19.20 -6.29
CA ASP A 74 4.13 19.93 -5.72
C ASP A 74 3.79 20.54 -4.35
N ALA A 75 2.59 21.12 -4.22
CA ALA A 75 2.11 21.66 -2.94
C ALA A 75 1.94 20.56 -1.88
N ALA A 76 1.38 19.41 -2.26
CA ALA A 76 1.20 18.27 -1.36
C ALA A 76 2.56 17.68 -0.91
N ILE A 77 3.51 17.54 -1.84
CA ILE A 77 4.89 17.10 -1.52
C ILE A 77 5.54 18.08 -0.54
N ALA A 78 5.43 19.39 -0.78
CA ALA A 78 6.01 20.41 0.09
C ALA A 78 5.40 20.42 1.50
N GLU A 79 4.11 20.12 1.64
CA GLU A 79 3.46 19.94 2.95
C GLU A 79 4.04 18.72 3.69
N LEU A 80 4.17 17.56 3.02
CA LEU A 80 4.76 16.38 3.62
C LEU A 80 6.22 16.60 4.04
N GLU A 81 6.99 17.35 3.26
CA GLU A 81 8.37 17.72 3.61
C GLU A 81 8.45 18.61 4.85
N ARG A 82 7.50 19.55 5.03
CA ARG A 82 7.39 20.35 6.26
C ARG A 82 7.02 19.49 7.47
N GLN A 83 6.11 18.52 7.30
CA GLN A 83 5.76 17.59 8.37
C GLN A 83 6.94 16.72 8.77
N LEU A 84 7.70 16.20 7.80
CA LEU A 84 8.93 15.43 8.05
C LEU A 84 9.96 16.27 8.82
N ALA A 85 10.20 17.52 8.42
CA ALA A 85 11.12 18.42 9.13
C ALA A 85 10.70 18.64 10.60
N THR A 86 9.40 18.73 10.87
CA THR A 86 8.87 18.85 12.23
C THR A 86 9.18 17.59 13.06
N LEU A 87 9.14 16.41 12.44
CA LEU A 87 9.51 15.12 13.05
C LEU A 87 11.01 14.86 13.12
N ASP A 88 11.87 15.82 12.78
CA ASP A 88 13.31 15.71 12.99
C ASP A 88 13.78 16.57 14.18
N VAL A 89 12.96 17.51 14.65
CA VAL A 89 13.25 18.30 15.85
C VAL A 89 13.16 17.40 17.09
N PRO A 90 14.25 17.20 17.86
CA PRO A 90 14.20 16.40 19.09
C PRO A 90 13.15 16.99 20.04
N SER A 91 12.37 16.14 20.71
CA SER A 91 11.52 16.64 21.79
C SER A 91 12.42 17.16 22.89
N GLY A 92 12.43 18.48 23.12
CA GLY A 92 13.23 19.16 24.13
C GLY A 92 12.78 18.88 25.58
N ARG A 93 12.23 17.69 25.84
CA ARG A 93 11.82 17.27 27.17
C ARG A 93 13.00 16.55 27.81
N ASP A 94 13.47 17.09 28.92
CA ASP A 94 14.51 16.43 29.71
C ASP A 94 14.00 15.06 30.19
N PRO A 95 14.87 14.03 30.17
CA PRO A 95 14.51 12.71 30.67
C PRO A 95 14.13 12.78 32.16
N GLU A 96 13.06 12.08 32.52
CA GLU A 96 12.70 11.86 33.93
C GLU A 96 13.81 11.08 34.67
N PRO A 97 13.93 11.24 36.00
CA PRO A 97 14.91 10.48 36.78
C PRO A 97 14.66 8.97 36.67
N PRO A 98 15.72 8.14 36.68
CA PRO A 98 15.57 6.69 36.58
C PRO A 98 14.82 6.11 37.78
N LEU A 99 14.16 4.98 37.56
CA LEU A 99 13.51 4.22 38.63
C LEU A 99 14.55 3.66 39.62
N PRO A 100 14.17 3.46 40.91
CA PRO A 100 15.08 2.91 41.91
C PRO A 100 15.41 1.42 41.63
N PRO A 101 16.61 0.95 41.97
CA PRO A 101 17.06 -0.42 41.71
C PRO A 101 16.50 -1.43 42.72
N VAL A 102 15.17 -1.51 42.83
CA VAL A 102 14.48 -2.45 43.72
C VAL A 102 14.41 -3.83 43.04
N PRO A 103 14.85 -4.93 43.67
CA PRO A 103 14.85 -6.25 43.02
C PRO A 103 13.43 -6.73 42.70
N VAL A 104 13.31 -7.42 41.57
CA VAL A 104 12.10 -8.09 41.10
C VAL A 104 12.22 -9.57 41.43
N GLU A 105 11.40 -10.05 42.34
CA GLU A 105 11.33 -11.46 42.66
C GLU A 105 10.25 -12.14 41.83
N VAL A 106 10.58 -13.29 41.24
CA VAL A 106 9.73 -13.99 40.29
C VAL A 106 9.48 -15.40 40.81
N THR A 107 8.21 -15.76 40.95
CA THR A 107 7.78 -17.13 41.27
C THR A 107 6.86 -17.61 40.16
N VAL A 108 7.14 -18.78 39.61
CA VAL A 108 6.35 -19.40 38.54
C VAL A 108 5.88 -20.76 39.00
N ASP A 109 4.57 -20.97 39.00
CA ASP A 109 3.97 -22.30 39.15
C ASP A 109 3.47 -22.77 37.78
N ALA A 110 4.38 -23.37 37.01
CA ALA A 110 4.10 -23.90 35.68
C ALA A 110 3.35 -25.25 35.72
N ALA A 111 3.27 -25.91 36.88
CA ALA A 111 2.59 -27.19 37.06
C ALA A 111 1.11 -27.01 37.41
N SER A 112 0.73 -25.84 37.95
CA SER A 112 -0.67 -25.47 38.12
C SER A 112 -1.42 -25.38 36.77
N GLU A 113 -2.70 -25.77 36.79
CA GLU A 113 -3.63 -25.63 35.64
C GLU A 113 -4.82 -24.75 36.08
N PRO A 114 -4.89 -23.47 35.67
CA PRO A 114 -3.95 -22.74 34.80
C PRO A 114 -2.62 -22.37 35.47
N ALA A 115 -1.55 -22.24 34.67
CA ALA A 115 -0.25 -21.82 35.18
C ALA A 115 -0.31 -20.40 35.76
N THR A 116 0.48 -20.15 36.81
CA THR A 116 0.52 -18.84 37.48
C THR A 116 1.91 -18.26 37.54
N VAL A 117 1.99 -16.93 37.41
CA VAL A 117 3.23 -16.17 37.57
C VAL A 117 2.98 -15.06 38.59
N THR A 118 3.86 -14.98 39.58
CA THR A 118 3.82 -13.96 40.63
C THR A 118 5.11 -13.16 40.61
N LEU A 119 4.97 -11.84 40.52
CA LEU A 119 6.07 -10.89 40.66
C LEU A 119 5.93 -10.16 41.99
N ARG A 120 7.03 -10.02 42.74
CA ARG A 120 7.09 -9.21 43.96
C ARG A 120 8.14 -8.12 43.83
N ILE A 121 7.72 -6.87 44.00
CA ILE A 121 8.54 -5.67 43.80
C ILE A 121 8.18 -4.65 44.88
N ALA A 122 9.17 -4.14 45.62
CA ALA A 122 8.95 -3.17 46.71
C ALA A 122 7.88 -3.60 47.74
N GLY A 123 7.74 -4.91 47.96
CA GLY A 123 6.70 -5.48 48.85
C GLY A 123 5.31 -5.61 48.23
N GLN A 124 5.09 -5.08 47.02
CA GLN A 124 3.86 -5.26 46.26
C GLN A 124 3.88 -6.56 45.47
N VAL A 125 2.72 -7.19 45.33
CA VAL A 125 2.54 -8.47 44.65
C VAL A 125 1.65 -8.29 43.43
N LEU A 126 2.13 -8.75 42.27
CA LEU A 126 1.37 -8.79 41.04
C LEU A 126 1.25 -10.23 40.56
N CYS A 127 0.07 -10.61 40.08
CA CYS A 127 -0.22 -11.98 39.69
C CYS A 127 -0.78 -12.04 38.26
N TRP A 128 -0.31 -13.02 37.50
CA TRP A 128 -0.81 -13.39 36.19
C TRP A 128 -1.25 -14.85 36.21
N VAL A 129 -2.31 -15.12 35.46
CA VAL A 129 -2.85 -16.46 35.27
C VAL A 129 -2.93 -16.73 33.77
N GLU A 130 -2.54 -17.93 33.37
CA GLU A 130 -2.68 -18.40 31.99
C GLU A 130 -4.17 -18.47 31.61
N GLU A 131 -4.55 -17.79 30.53
CA GLU A 131 -5.87 -17.89 29.95
C GLU A 131 -6.02 -19.25 29.30
N VAL A 132 -6.95 -20.05 29.82
CA VAL A 132 -7.38 -21.31 29.20
C VAL A 132 -8.49 -20.96 28.22
N ASP A 133 -8.15 -20.84 26.93
CA ASP A 133 -9.13 -20.53 25.90
C ASP A 133 -9.90 -21.82 25.54
N TRP A 134 -11.09 -22.01 26.13
CA TRP A 134 -11.95 -23.17 25.90
C TRP A 134 -12.56 -23.22 24.48
N ALA A 135 -12.19 -22.28 23.58
CA ALA A 135 -12.79 -22.11 22.27
C ALA A 135 -12.17 -22.95 21.13
N GLU A 136 -11.08 -23.69 21.34
CA GLU A 136 -10.42 -24.45 20.26
C GLU A 136 -11.07 -25.82 19.96
N ARG A 137 -12.23 -25.81 19.30
CA ARG A 137 -12.54 -26.83 18.29
C ARG A 137 -11.89 -26.43 16.96
N GLY A 138 -10.57 -26.50 16.87
CA GLY A 138 -9.89 -26.20 15.61
C GLY A 138 -8.37 -26.07 15.68
N HIS A 139 -7.66 -27.17 15.97
CA HIS A 139 -6.27 -27.52 15.61
C HIS A 139 -5.12 -26.48 15.58
N GLN A 140 -5.29 -25.24 16.04
CA GLN A 140 -4.23 -24.23 16.11
C GLN A 140 -4.02 -23.83 17.55
N LEU A 141 -3.14 -24.55 18.25
CA LEU A 141 -2.68 -24.19 19.59
C LEU A 141 -2.17 -22.74 19.59
N ALA A 142 -2.98 -21.81 20.09
CA ALA A 142 -2.52 -20.45 20.32
C ALA A 142 -1.45 -20.45 21.44
N PRO A 143 -0.44 -19.57 21.37
CA PRO A 143 0.48 -19.38 22.48
C PRO A 143 -0.30 -18.93 23.71
N ALA A 144 0.02 -19.55 24.85
CA ALA A 144 -0.47 -19.18 26.18
C ALA A 144 -0.51 -17.67 26.39
N ARG A 145 -1.71 -17.11 26.53
CA ARG A 145 -1.88 -15.70 26.91
C ARG A 145 -1.94 -15.61 28.43
N LEU A 146 -1.14 -14.73 29.02
CA LEU A 146 -1.22 -14.42 30.43
C LEU A 146 -2.12 -13.22 30.64
N ARG A 147 -3.03 -13.30 31.60
CA ARG A 147 -3.85 -12.17 32.05
C ARG A 147 -3.45 -11.78 33.46
N ARG A 148 -3.15 -10.50 33.69
CA ARG A 148 -2.95 -9.95 35.03
C ARG A 148 -4.27 -10.03 35.81
N THR A 149 -4.25 -10.66 36.98
CA THR A 149 -5.43 -10.86 37.84
C THR A 149 -5.34 -10.08 39.14
N ALA A 150 -4.15 -9.67 39.57
CA ALA A 150 -3.96 -8.89 40.79
C ALA A 150 -2.72 -7.98 40.71
N GLY A 151 -2.73 -6.93 41.53
CA GLY A 151 -1.66 -5.94 41.66
C GLY A 151 -1.83 -4.73 40.73
N ASP A 152 -1.51 -3.55 41.26
CA ASP A 152 -1.48 -2.29 40.51
C ASP A 152 -0.02 -1.79 40.36
N PRO A 153 0.49 -1.63 39.13
CA PRO A 153 1.81 -1.04 38.88
C PRO A 153 1.99 0.35 39.49
N ALA A 154 0.93 1.14 39.66
CA ALA A 154 1.02 2.44 40.32
C ALA A 154 1.37 2.30 41.81
N GLU A 155 0.84 1.28 42.49
CA GLU A 155 1.17 0.98 43.89
C GLU A 155 2.63 0.52 44.04
N VAL A 156 3.17 -0.21 43.06
CA VAL A 156 4.60 -0.60 43.00
C VAL A 156 5.48 0.65 42.98
N LEU A 157 5.18 1.60 42.10
CA LEU A 157 5.95 2.85 41.97
C LEU A 157 5.87 3.69 43.24
N GLN A 158 4.68 3.81 43.84
CA GLN A 158 4.50 4.54 45.10
C GLN A 158 5.27 3.89 46.25
N ALA A 159 5.20 2.55 46.38
CA ALA A 159 5.93 1.80 47.40
C ALA A 159 7.46 1.90 47.22
N ALA A 160 7.93 2.00 45.98
CA ALA A 160 9.33 2.26 45.66
C ALA A 160 9.77 3.72 45.88
N GLY A 161 8.85 4.61 46.27
CA GLY A 161 9.13 6.01 46.58
C GLY A 161 8.93 6.99 45.41
N TYR A 162 8.42 6.54 44.27
CA TYR A 162 8.13 7.39 43.11
C TYR A 162 6.74 8.02 43.25
N ARG A 163 6.70 9.29 43.62
CA ARG A 163 5.45 10.02 43.92
C ARG A 163 5.03 10.81 42.68
N ALA A 164 3.93 10.41 42.04
CA ALA A 164 3.38 10.95 40.78
C ALA A 164 4.04 10.42 39.49
N PRO A 165 3.85 9.13 39.17
CA PRO A 165 4.25 8.59 37.88
C PRO A 165 3.45 9.23 36.74
N SER A 166 4.14 9.54 35.63
CA SER A 166 3.47 9.95 34.40
C SER A 166 2.68 8.78 33.79
N SER A 167 1.62 9.06 33.04
CA SER A 167 0.84 8.01 32.37
C SER A 167 1.71 7.15 31.44
N ALA A 168 2.65 7.80 30.72
CA ALA A 168 3.60 7.11 29.85
C ALA A 168 4.52 6.14 30.60
N LEU A 169 4.95 6.49 31.82
CA LEU A 169 5.71 5.58 32.68
C LEU A 169 4.85 4.37 33.09
N LEU A 170 3.62 4.61 33.53
CA LEU A 170 2.70 3.53 33.94
C LEU A 170 2.43 2.55 32.80
N GLU A 171 2.09 3.06 31.61
CA GLU A 171 1.86 2.25 30.42
C GLU A 171 3.11 1.42 30.03
N THR A 172 4.29 2.03 30.11
CA THR A 172 5.56 1.33 29.83
C THR A 172 5.83 0.25 30.85
N LEU A 173 5.62 0.55 32.14
CA LEU A 173 5.83 -0.40 33.23
C LEU A 173 4.85 -1.58 33.12
N GLU A 174 3.58 -1.31 32.81
CA GLU A 174 2.58 -2.34 32.55
C GLU A 174 3.02 -3.31 31.45
N ALA A 175 3.40 -2.76 30.29
CA ALA A 175 3.89 -3.57 29.17
C ALA A 175 5.13 -4.39 29.54
N SER A 176 6.09 -3.80 30.27
CA SER A 176 7.28 -4.50 30.73
C SER A 176 6.97 -5.62 31.72
N LEU A 177 6.04 -5.41 32.65
CA LEU A 177 5.62 -6.43 33.61
C LEU A 177 4.94 -7.61 32.90
N ASP A 178 4.07 -7.34 31.93
CA ASP A 178 3.43 -8.38 31.12
C ASP A 178 4.45 -9.19 30.30
N LEU A 179 5.43 -8.51 29.69
CA LEU A 179 6.52 -9.17 28.96
C LEU A 179 7.36 -10.07 29.87
N ILE A 180 7.68 -9.61 31.08
CA ILE A 180 8.46 -10.39 32.05
C ILE A 180 7.68 -11.57 32.57
N ALA A 181 6.39 -11.43 32.85
CA ALA A 181 5.56 -12.55 33.26
C ALA A 181 5.54 -13.63 32.18
N ALA A 182 5.40 -13.24 30.90
CA ALA A 182 5.46 -14.15 29.76
C ALA A 182 6.84 -14.80 29.60
N ASP A 183 7.91 -14.02 29.67
CA ASP A 183 9.28 -14.51 29.55
C ASP A 183 9.65 -15.44 30.72
N ALA A 184 9.15 -15.18 31.93
CA ALA A 184 9.34 -16.02 33.12
C ALA A 184 8.65 -17.38 32.98
N LEU A 185 7.39 -17.40 32.54
CA LEU A 185 6.68 -18.64 32.26
C LEU A 185 7.38 -19.45 31.16
N ALA A 186 7.80 -18.77 30.08
CA ALA A 186 8.51 -19.41 28.98
C ALA A 186 9.88 -19.97 29.41
N ALA A 187 10.59 -19.28 30.31
CA ALA A 187 11.85 -19.74 30.89
C ALA A 187 11.64 -20.98 31.78
N ALA A 188 10.63 -20.94 32.66
CA ALA A 188 10.29 -22.06 33.54
C ALA A 188 9.91 -23.32 32.75
N ARG A 189 9.07 -23.19 31.70
CA ARG A 189 8.70 -24.29 30.81
C ARG A 189 9.87 -24.89 30.03
N ARG A 190 10.91 -24.11 29.79
CA ARG A 190 12.13 -24.53 29.08
C ARG A 190 13.27 -24.91 30.02
N GLU A 191 13.01 -24.97 31.33
CA GLU A 191 14.01 -25.23 32.38
C GLU A 191 15.24 -24.32 32.27
N ARG A 192 15.03 -23.07 31.84
CA ARG A 192 16.08 -22.06 31.72
C ARG A 192 16.24 -21.29 33.02
N ILE A 193 17.49 -20.95 33.33
CA ILE A 193 17.81 -20.10 34.47
C ILE A 193 17.23 -18.70 34.24
N TRP A 194 16.47 -18.22 35.23
CA TRP A 194 15.93 -16.87 35.24
C TRP A 194 17.03 -15.85 35.56
N THR A 195 17.08 -14.76 34.78
CA THR A 195 18.02 -13.66 35.03
C THR A 195 17.40 -12.70 36.06
N PRO A 196 18.09 -12.38 37.17
CA PRO A 196 17.62 -11.36 38.11
C PRO A 196 17.42 -10.01 37.43
N LEU A 197 16.33 -9.32 37.78
CA LEU A 197 15.98 -7.99 37.28
C LEU A 197 15.66 -7.07 38.46
N ALA A 198 15.80 -5.76 38.25
CA ALA A 198 15.34 -4.72 39.16
C ALA A 198 14.24 -3.86 38.51
N LEU A 199 13.51 -3.10 39.32
CA LEU A 199 12.52 -2.12 38.87
C LEU A 199 13.13 -1.09 37.92
N ALA A 200 14.39 -0.72 38.17
CA ALA A 200 15.19 0.11 37.28
C ALA A 200 15.31 -0.45 35.86
N ASP A 201 15.31 -1.79 35.69
CA ASP A 201 15.43 -2.47 34.40
C ASP A 201 14.10 -2.58 33.65
N LEU A 202 12.97 -2.35 34.34
CA LEU A 202 11.64 -2.46 33.76
C LEU A 202 11.28 -1.26 32.89
N ALA A 203 11.77 -0.09 33.27
CA ALA A 203 11.58 1.12 32.50
C ALA A 203 12.76 2.08 32.69
N HIS A 204 13.31 2.53 31.57
CA HIS A 204 14.42 3.50 31.57
C HIS A 204 14.02 4.78 30.83
N PRO A 205 14.48 5.96 31.28
CA PRO A 205 14.26 7.18 30.51
C PRO A 205 14.91 7.07 29.13
N CYS A 206 14.24 7.59 28.11
CA CYS A 206 14.73 7.63 26.74
C CYS A 206 15.54 8.91 26.51
N GLU A 207 16.84 8.77 26.22
CA GLU A 207 17.74 9.91 25.97
C GLU A 207 17.39 10.70 24.70
N GLN A 208 16.66 10.09 23.77
CA GLN A 208 16.33 10.72 22.48
C GLN A 208 15.09 11.61 22.55
N CYS A 209 14.09 11.20 23.34
CA CYS A 209 12.78 11.87 23.34
C CYS A 209 12.26 12.29 24.72
N GLY A 210 12.95 11.91 25.80
CA GLY A 210 12.51 12.14 27.18
C GLY A 210 11.34 11.25 27.63
N GLY A 211 10.89 10.32 26.77
CA GLY A 211 9.90 9.30 27.11
C GLY A 211 10.49 8.13 27.89
N TRP A 212 9.84 6.97 27.84
CA TRP A 212 10.26 5.76 28.55
C TRP A 212 10.56 4.61 27.58
N ARG A 213 11.59 3.82 27.90
CA ARG A 213 12.00 2.58 27.22
C ARG A 213 11.49 1.38 28.03
N ASP A 214 10.96 0.38 27.36
CA ASP A 214 10.55 -0.90 27.96
C ASP A 214 11.77 -1.74 28.40
N VAL A 215 11.52 -2.89 29.05
CA VAL A 215 12.55 -3.86 29.46
C VAL A 215 13.39 -4.41 28.30
N ARG A 216 12.90 -4.29 27.06
CA ARG A 216 13.62 -4.68 25.84
C ARG A 216 14.37 -3.51 25.19
N GLY A 217 14.39 -2.35 25.84
CA GLY A 217 15.06 -1.14 25.39
C GLY A 217 14.30 -0.35 24.31
N ARG A 218 13.04 -0.69 24.01
CA ARG A 218 12.24 -0.02 22.98
C ARG A 218 11.46 1.14 23.58
N CYS A 219 11.51 2.30 22.93
CA CYS A 219 10.72 3.46 23.33
C CYS A 219 9.46 3.57 22.43
N PRO A 220 8.23 3.40 22.96
CA PRO A 220 7.01 3.50 22.17
C PRO A 220 6.88 4.84 21.44
N THR A 221 7.32 5.94 22.05
CA THR A 221 7.31 7.28 21.45
C THR A 221 8.26 7.37 20.26
N CYS A 222 9.51 6.89 20.38
CA CYS A 222 10.44 6.86 19.25
C CYS A 222 9.94 5.93 18.14
N THR A 223 9.42 4.74 18.50
CA THR A 223 8.87 3.79 17.52
C THR A 223 7.67 4.38 16.77
N ALA A 224 6.74 5.06 17.46
CA ALA A 224 5.61 5.73 16.82
C ALA A 224 6.06 6.86 15.89
N ARG A 225 7.04 7.66 16.32
CA ARG A 225 7.63 8.74 15.51
C ARG A 225 8.36 8.20 14.27
N ASP A 226 9.12 7.11 14.41
CA ASP A 226 9.77 6.45 13.29
C ASP A 226 8.76 5.85 12.32
N TRP A 227 7.71 5.21 12.83
CA TRP A 227 6.63 4.71 11.99
C TRP A 227 5.94 5.84 11.22
N GLN A 228 5.61 6.94 11.90
CA GLN A 228 5.02 8.12 11.26
C GLN A 228 5.96 8.69 10.19
N ARG A 229 7.26 8.79 10.46
CA ARG A 229 8.27 9.20 9.47
C ARG A 229 8.26 8.28 8.26
N GLN A 230 8.24 6.96 8.45
CA GLN A 230 8.17 6.00 7.34
C GLN A 230 6.90 6.17 6.51
N GLN A 231 5.74 6.36 7.15
CA GLN A 231 4.48 6.61 6.43
C GLN A 231 4.56 7.87 5.56
N LEU A 232 5.07 8.97 6.11
CA LEU A 232 5.23 10.23 5.37
C LEU A 232 6.24 10.10 4.22
N LEU A 233 7.35 9.36 4.42
CA LEU A 233 8.33 9.09 3.37
C LEU A 233 7.74 8.26 2.23
N LEU A 234 6.96 7.23 2.55
CA LEU A 234 6.27 6.39 1.57
C LEU A 234 5.29 7.22 0.74
N GLU A 235 4.45 8.02 1.39
CA GLU A 235 3.47 8.86 0.71
C GLU A 235 4.14 9.93 -0.16
N ARG A 236 5.19 10.60 0.34
CA ARG A 236 5.98 11.56 -0.45
C ARG A 236 6.56 10.90 -1.70
N ASN A 237 7.13 9.70 -1.56
CA ASN A 237 7.72 8.98 -2.70
C ASN A 237 6.65 8.57 -3.72
N ARG A 238 5.47 8.13 -3.26
CA ARG A 238 4.32 7.87 -4.13
C ARG A 238 3.89 9.12 -4.89
N LEU A 239 3.73 10.26 -4.22
CA LEU A 239 3.34 11.52 -4.87
C LEU A 239 4.39 12.01 -5.89
N ARG A 240 5.68 11.82 -5.60
CA ARG A 240 6.76 12.10 -6.57
C ARG A 240 6.66 11.24 -7.82
N GLN A 241 6.37 9.94 -7.66
CA GLN A 241 6.15 9.04 -8.80
C GLN A 241 4.94 9.49 -9.63
N GLU A 242 3.82 9.82 -8.98
CA GLU A 242 2.62 10.33 -9.64
C GLU A 242 2.91 11.65 -10.39
N ARG A 243 3.66 12.57 -9.77
CA ARG A 243 4.11 13.82 -10.41
C ARG A 243 4.94 13.55 -11.66
N ASP A 244 5.90 12.63 -11.60
CA ASP A 244 6.74 12.29 -12.73
C ASP A 244 5.96 11.57 -13.84
N GLU A 245 4.91 10.84 -13.51
CA GLU A 245 3.96 10.27 -14.48
C GLU A 245 3.15 11.35 -15.19
N VAL A 246 2.53 12.27 -14.43
CA VAL A 246 1.79 13.41 -14.96
C VAL A 246 2.68 14.28 -15.86
N PHE A 247 3.92 14.53 -15.43
CA PHE A 247 4.89 15.30 -16.22
C PHE A 247 5.24 14.60 -17.53
N ARG A 248 5.49 13.28 -17.51
CA ARG A 248 5.76 12.50 -18.73
C ARG A 248 4.55 12.46 -19.66
N ASP A 249 3.34 12.39 -19.12
CA ASP A 249 2.10 12.46 -19.89
C ASP A 249 1.94 13.81 -20.58
N TRP A 250 2.20 14.88 -19.83
CA TRP A 250 2.17 16.24 -20.35
C TRP A 250 3.18 16.44 -21.49
N GLN A 251 4.44 16.02 -21.30
CA GLN A 251 5.47 16.08 -22.34
C GLN A 251 5.08 15.26 -23.57
N ARG A 252 4.58 14.03 -23.38
CA ARG A 252 4.11 13.18 -24.49
C ARG A 252 3.00 13.84 -25.29
N ALA A 253 2.04 14.50 -24.63
CA ALA A 253 0.98 15.23 -25.31
C ALA A 253 1.53 16.40 -26.13
N ARG A 254 2.44 17.20 -25.55
CA ARG A 254 3.07 18.35 -26.22
C ARG A 254 3.90 17.96 -27.44
N ASP A 255 4.76 16.96 -27.30
CA ASP A 255 5.73 16.60 -28.33
C ASP A 255 5.09 15.93 -29.55
N ARG A 256 3.89 15.36 -29.40
CA ARG A 256 3.19 14.63 -30.46
C ARG A 256 2.48 15.54 -31.46
N LEU A 257 2.26 16.83 -31.15
CA LEU A 257 1.46 17.72 -31.99
C LEU A 257 1.87 17.71 -33.48
N PRO A 258 3.17 17.84 -33.85
CA PRO A 258 3.57 17.85 -35.26
C PRO A 258 3.33 16.50 -35.96
N VAL A 259 3.43 15.39 -35.22
CA VAL A 259 3.21 14.04 -35.74
C VAL A 259 1.72 13.84 -36.03
N ILE A 260 0.84 14.23 -35.11
CA ILE A 260 -0.61 14.10 -35.25
C ILE A 260 -1.11 14.99 -36.40
N GLN A 261 -0.59 16.22 -36.53
CA GLN A 261 -0.90 17.11 -37.65
C GLN A 261 -0.52 16.49 -39.01
N ARG A 262 0.64 15.84 -39.11
CA ARG A 262 1.05 15.12 -40.33
C ARG A 262 0.11 13.95 -40.65
N GLN A 263 -0.21 13.14 -39.64
CA GLN A 263 -1.14 12.01 -39.80
C GLN A 263 -2.54 12.48 -40.23
N LEU A 264 -3.03 13.61 -39.70
CA LEU A 264 -4.30 14.18 -40.10
C LEU A 264 -4.27 14.58 -41.58
N ALA A 265 -3.21 15.26 -42.02
CA ALA A 265 -3.07 15.66 -43.42
C ALA A 265 -3.04 14.45 -44.39
N GLU A 266 -2.35 13.37 -44.00
CA GLU A 266 -2.33 12.11 -44.75
C GLU A 266 -3.72 11.47 -44.83
N VAL A 267 -4.43 11.37 -43.69
CA VAL A 267 -5.80 10.84 -43.63
C VAL A 267 -6.77 11.68 -44.47
N GLU A 268 -6.66 13.01 -44.41
CA GLU A 268 -7.48 13.92 -45.22
C GLU A 268 -7.15 13.84 -46.72
N ALA A 269 -5.92 13.50 -47.10
CA ALA A 269 -5.58 13.20 -48.49
C ALA A 269 -6.20 11.88 -48.97
N ASP A 270 -6.12 10.83 -48.15
CA ASP A 270 -6.72 9.52 -48.42
C ASP A 270 -8.25 9.58 -48.55
N ILE A 271 -8.92 10.36 -47.68
CA ILE A 271 -10.36 10.62 -47.75
C ILE A 271 -10.71 11.28 -49.08
N ARG A 272 -10.02 12.39 -49.43
CA ARG A 272 -10.26 13.10 -50.70
C ARG A 272 -10.05 12.20 -51.91
N GLN A 273 -9.09 11.28 -51.87
CA GLN A 273 -8.86 10.33 -52.95
C GLN A 273 -10.03 9.34 -53.12
N LEU A 274 -10.62 8.86 -52.02
CA LEU A 274 -11.78 7.97 -52.07
C LEU A 274 -13.05 8.71 -52.50
N GLU A 275 -13.25 9.94 -52.03
CA GLU A 275 -14.36 10.80 -52.43
C GLU A 275 -14.29 11.17 -53.92
N ALA A 276 -13.10 11.47 -54.45
CA ALA A 276 -12.88 11.73 -55.87
C ALA A 276 -13.18 10.51 -56.76
N LYS A 277 -13.08 9.30 -56.21
CA LYS A 277 -13.51 8.05 -56.87
C LYS A 277 -15.03 7.81 -56.79
N GLY A 278 -15.77 8.71 -56.15
CA GLY A 278 -17.23 8.60 -55.96
C GLY A 278 -17.65 7.67 -54.82
N VAL A 279 -16.74 7.33 -53.90
CA VAL A 279 -17.07 6.54 -52.71
C VAL A 279 -17.77 7.46 -51.70
N GLN A 280 -19.03 7.16 -51.39
CA GLN A 280 -19.79 7.86 -50.36
C GLN A 280 -19.76 7.07 -49.05
N PRO A 281 -19.81 7.73 -47.88
CA PRO A 281 -19.99 7.03 -46.61
C PRO A 281 -21.27 6.19 -46.68
N SER A 282 -21.23 4.99 -46.15
CA SER A 282 -22.45 4.19 -45.97
C SER A 282 -23.33 4.91 -44.95
N ASP A 283 -24.57 5.22 -45.31
CA ASP A 283 -25.61 5.59 -44.35
C ASP A 283 -25.79 4.39 -43.40
N GLU A 284 -25.14 4.41 -42.25
CA GLU A 284 -25.38 3.45 -41.18
C GLU A 284 -26.53 4.00 -40.33
N ASN A 285 -27.66 3.27 -40.35
CA ASN A 285 -28.75 3.33 -39.36
C ASN A 285 -28.23 2.99 -37.96
#